data_AF-A0A1V1P426-F1
#
_entry.id   AF-A0A1V1P426-F1
#
_cell.length_a   1.000
_cell.length_b   1.000
_cell.length_c   1.000
_cell.angle_alpha   90.00
_cell.angle_beta   90.00
_cell.angle_gamma   90.00
#
_symmetry.space_group_name_H-M   'P 1'
#
loop_
_entity.id
_entity.type
_entity.pdbx_description
1 polymer ?
#
loop_
_entity_poly.entity_id
_entity_poly.type
_entity_poly.pdbx_seq_one_letter_code
_entity_poly.pdbx_strand_id
1 'polypeptide(L)'
;MNIYSNENDSAAIFNAIFKYTTRLNDQWHFSMGHRQYLMKYQSLDDYDLMQMSPFLSIQYRRFPFTLAFNYKPCTDMVNNASYLTKHRFNTIIKQKIWDEIDLILSYEYSTEEYDIFPLNDGHRNNFTMKLKYPFSKRIIFSSSMTCQDKHASHAASNYCLIQGEMRLTVNTPMDVKIELTSKHHRKTYDFSDPVYGAKRIDKRLNTGFSLIKQINRNVSVSLGGIFLYNDSNVNVFDYHRQISLVTMHFSL
;
A
#
# COMPACT_ATOMS: atom_id res chain seq x y z
N MET A 1 20.39 2.80 -17.22
CA MET A 1 20.44 2.52 -15.77
C MET A 1 19.62 1.25 -15.56
N ASN A 2 20.29 0.12 -15.32
CA ASN A 2 19.62 -1.17 -15.14
C ASN A 2 19.04 -1.22 -13.73
N ILE A 3 17.71 -1.26 -13.60
CA ILE A 3 16.99 -1.27 -12.30
C ILE A 3 16.58 -2.71 -11.95
N TYR A 4 17.50 -3.66 -12.12
CA TYR A 4 17.25 -5.05 -11.77
C TYR A 4 18.16 -5.43 -10.60
N SER A 5 17.54 -5.59 -9.43
CA SER A 5 18.15 -6.28 -8.30
C SER A 5 18.48 -7.72 -8.71
N ASN A 6 19.73 -8.15 -8.51
CA ASN A 6 20.19 -9.50 -8.77
C ASN A 6 19.57 -10.51 -7.79
N GLU A 7 19.66 -11.80 -8.14
CA GLU A 7 18.99 -12.92 -7.44
C GLU A 7 19.38 -13.11 -5.96
N ASN A 8 20.38 -12.38 -5.44
CA ASN A 8 20.89 -12.49 -4.07
C ASN A 8 20.94 -11.14 -3.30
N ASP A 9 20.11 -10.16 -3.68
CA ASP A 9 20.11 -8.86 -3.00
C ASP A 9 19.30 -8.88 -1.70
N SER A 10 19.84 -8.23 -0.67
CA SER A 10 19.16 -8.03 0.61
C SER A 10 19.00 -6.53 0.90
N ALA A 11 17.91 -6.17 1.57
CA ALA A 11 17.62 -4.82 1.98
C ALA A 11 17.14 -4.80 3.44
N ALA A 12 17.63 -3.83 4.20
CA ALA A 12 17.12 -3.52 5.52
C ALA A 12 16.03 -2.46 5.39
N ILE A 13 14.86 -2.74 5.97
CA ILE A 13 13.72 -1.82 5.99
C ILE A 13 13.45 -1.41 7.43
N PHE A 14 13.46 -0.11 7.67
CA PHE A 14 13.04 0.49 8.94
C PHE A 14 11.76 1.30 8.72
N ASN A 15 10.77 1.11 9.60
CA ASN A 15 9.51 1.83 9.55
C ASN A 15 9.10 2.24 10.97
N ALA A 16 8.90 3.53 11.18
CA ALA A 16 8.46 4.09 12.45
C ALA A 16 7.20 4.93 12.24
N ILE A 17 6.25 4.83 13.18
CA ILE A 17 5.02 5.62 13.19
C ILE A 17 4.86 6.26 14.56
N PHE A 18 4.95 7.59 14.60
CA PHE A 18 4.65 8.41 15.77
C PHE A 18 3.24 8.94 15.64
N LYS A 19 2.35 8.62 16.58
CA LYS A 19 0.93 8.95 16.48
C LYS A 19 0.39 9.48 17.80
N TYR A 20 -0.25 10.64 17.74
CA TYR A 20 -1.11 11.14 18.81
C TYR A 20 -2.58 10.98 18.40
N THR A 21 -3.41 10.47 19.31
CA THR A 21 -4.86 10.33 19.10
C THR A 21 -5.60 10.92 20.29
N THR A 22 -6.54 11.81 20.04
CA THR A 22 -7.41 12.39 21.07
C THR A 22 -8.88 12.15 20.72
N ARG A 23 -9.71 12.06 21.76
CA ARG A 23 -11.17 11.99 21.65
C ARG A 23 -11.72 13.33 22.09
N LEU A 24 -12.41 14.03 21.18
CA LEU A 24 -13.13 15.25 21.54
C LEU A 24 -14.41 14.92 22.31
N ASN A 25 -15.05 13.80 21.96
CA ASN A 25 -16.15 13.18 22.66
C ASN A 25 -16.27 11.71 22.20
N ASP A 26 -17.38 11.04 22.55
CA ASP A 26 -17.60 9.63 22.20
C ASP A 26 -17.66 9.36 20.68
N GLN A 27 -18.00 10.37 19.89
CA GLN A 27 -18.21 10.24 18.45
C GLN A 27 -16.99 10.72 17.66
N TRP A 28 -16.34 11.79 18.10
CA TRP A 28 -15.27 12.47 17.37
C TRP A 28 -13.89 12.08 17.86
N HIS A 29 -13.11 11.54 16.93
CA HIS A 29 -11.73 11.13 17.13
C HIS A 29 -10.84 11.91 16.18
N PHE A 30 -9.76 12.45 16.72
CA PHE A 30 -8.75 13.16 15.96
C PHE A 30 -7.41 12.44 16.13
N SER A 31 -6.65 12.31 15.04
CA SER A 31 -5.30 11.78 15.08
C SER A 31 -4.38 12.62 14.22
N MET A 32 -3.18 12.86 14.73
CA MET A 32 -2.08 13.43 13.95
C MET A 32 -0.82 12.62 14.21
N GLY A 33 0.15 12.71 13.32
CA GLY A 33 1.40 12.01 13.50
C GLY A 33 2.33 12.10 12.32
N HIS A 34 3.36 11.28 12.38
CA HIS A 34 4.40 11.19 11.37
C HIS A 34 4.81 9.74 11.16
N ARG A 35 5.03 9.36 9.91
CA ARG A 35 5.58 8.07 9.52
C ARG A 35 6.92 8.30 8.83
N GLN A 36 7.90 7.50 9.22
CA GLN A 36 9.21 7.40 8.57
C GLN A 36 9.38 6.01 8.02
N TYR A 37 9.87 5.92 6.79
CA TYR A 37 10.26 4.68 6.15
C TYR A 37 11.65 4.86 5.56
N LEU A 38 12.54 3.92 5.84
CA LEU A 38 13.90 3.88 5.32
C LEU A 38 14.12 2.49 4.75
N MET A 39 14.67 2.42 3.55
CA MET A 39 15.12 1.19 2.94
C MET A 39 16.56 1.38 2.48
N LYS A 40 17.43 0.48 2.93
CA LYS A 40 18.86 0.48 2.62
C LYS A 40 19.25 -0.85 2.01
N TYR A 41 19.79 -0.82 0.80
CA TYR A 41 20.29 -2.02 0.13
C TYR A 41 21.72 -2.34 0.58
N GLN A 42 22.08 -3.62 0.48
CA GLN A 42 23.43 -4.08 0.80
C GLN A 42 24.45 -3.76 -0.32
N SER A 43 24.02 -3.75 -1.58
CA SER A 43 24.89 -3.38 -2.71
C SER A 43 25.04 -1.86 -2.79
N LEU A 44 26.27 -1.38 -3.02
CA LEU A 44 26.58 0.05 -3.20
C LEU A 44 26.08 0.61 -4.54
N ASP A 45 25.69 -0.26 -5.47
CA ASP A 45 25.16 0.12 -6.79
C ASP A 45 23.63 0.38 -6.74
N ASP A 46 22.98 0.05 -5.62
CA ASP A 46 21.55 0.24 -5.40
C ASP A 46 21.25 1.60 -4.72
N TYR A 47 19.99 2.02 -4.79
CA TYR A 47 19.55 3.31 -4.26
C TYR A 47 18.91 3.18 -2.88
N ASP A 48 19.28 4.09 -1.97
CA ASP A 48 18.64 4.22 -0.67
C ASP A 48 17.34 5.02 -0.82
N LEU A 49 16.25 4.52 -0.21
CA LEU A 49 14.94 5.17 -0.23
C LEU A 49 14.57 5.64 1.18
N MET A 50 14.27 6.92 1.31
CA MET A 50 13.69 7.51 2.51
C MET A 50 12.33 8.11 2.19
N GLN A 51 11.34 7.86 3.04
CA GLN A 51 10.01 8.45 2.94
C GLN A 51 9.62 9.09 4.27
N MET A 52 9.18 10.34 4.19
CA MET A 52 8.67 11.13 5.31
C MET A 52 7.20 11.46 5.05
N SER A 53 6.28 11.04 5.93
CA SER A 53 4.85 11.25 5.74
C SER A 53 4.16 11.70 7.04
N PRO A 54 4.00 13.02 7.26
CA PRO A 54 3.05 13.53 8.22
C PRO A 54 1.63 13.06 7.87
N PHE A 55 0.75 12.96 8.87
CA PHE A 55 -0.66 12.71 8.60
C PHE A 55 -1.56 13.41 9.60
N LEU A 56 -2.75 13.72 9.11
CA LEU A 56 -3.91 14.20 9.85
C LEU A 56 -5.08 13.25 9.57
N SER A 57 -5.87 12.96 10.59
CA SER A 57 -7.06 12.13 10.46
C SER A 57 -8.14 12.62 11.41
N ILE A 58 -9.35 12.79 10.89
CA ILE A 58 -10.55 13.04 11.67
C ILE A 58 -11.54 11.91 11.41
N GLN A 59 -12.23 11.48 12.45
CA GLN A 59 -13.17 10.38 12.38
C GLN A 59 -14.40 10.67 13.23
N TYR A 60 -15.56 10.51 12.61
CA TYR A 60 -16.87 10.56 13.25
C TYR A 60 -17.44 9.15 13.32
N ARG A 61 -17.81 8.70 14.52
CA ARG A 61 -18.38 7.36 14.75
C ARG A 61 -19.79 7.50 15.29
N ARG A 62 -20.75 6.94 14.56
CA ARG A 62 -22.13 6.79 15.02
C ARG A 62 -22.69 5.52 14.41
N PHE A 63 -22.93 4.50 15.23
CA PHE A 63 -23.42 3.22 14.78
C PHE A 63 -24.66 3.37 13.87
N PRO A 64 -24.72 2.67 12.72
CA PRO A 64 -23.78 1.64 12.21
C PRO A 64 -22.64 2.21 11.34
N PHE A 65 -22.43 3.52 11.33
CA PHE A 65 -21.51 4.22 10.43
C PHE A 65 -20.26 4.74 11.12
N THR A 66 -19.21 4.87 10.32
CA THR A 66 -18.01 5.64 10.66
C THR A 66 -17.55 6.39 9.43
N LEU A 67 -17.49 7.71 9.55
CA LEU A 67 -16.94 8.59 8.54
C LEU A 67 -15.53 8.95 8.95
N ALA A 68 -14.58 8.94 8.03
CA ALA A 68 -13.24 9.41 8.30
C ALA A 68 -12.71 10.20 7.12
N PHE A 69 -11.90 11.20 7.42
CA PHE A 69 -11.15 11.96 6.45
C PHE A 69 -9.69 11.95 6.87
N ASN A 70 -8.78 11.70 5.92
CA ASN A 70 -7.36 11.64 6.16
C ASN A 70 -6.63 12.52 5.16
N TYR A 71 -5.67 13.29 5.64
CA TYR A 71 -4.72 14.03 4.82
C TYR A 71 -3.30 13.53 5.11
N LYS A 72 -2.55 13.17 4.07
CA LYS A 72 -1.23 12.54 4.16
C LYS A 72 -0.27 13.11 3.13
N PRO A 73 0.39 14.25 3.42
CA PRO A 73 1.55 14.67 2.65
C PRO A 73 2.67 13.64 2.78
N CYS A 74 3.50 13.54 1.75
CA CYS A 74 4.55 12.54 1.65
C CYS A 74 5.69 13.10 0.79
N THR A 75 6.92 12.91 1.23
CA THR A 75 8.10 13.18 0.41
C THR A 75 8.95 11.92 0.38
N ASP A 76 9.20 11.42 -0.82
CA ASP A 76 10.11 10.32 -1.10
C ASP A 76 11.44 10.91 -1.57
N MET A 77 12.54 10.44 -0.99
CA MET A 77 13.89 10.84 -1.27
C MET A 77 14.71 9.61 -1.69
N VAL A 78 15.48 9.75 -2.77
CA VAL A 78 16.36 8.71 -3.29
C VAL A 78 17.79 9.21 -3.14
N ASN A 79 18.66 8.45 -2.47
CA ASN A 79 20.05 8.83 -2.19
C ASN A 79 20.18 10.24 -1.58
N ASN A 80 19.33 10.56 -0.60
CA ASN A 80 19.22 11.87 0.06
C ASN A 80 18.82 13.05 -0.84
N ALA A 81 18.47 12.82 -2.11
CA ALA A 81 17.87 13.82 -2.98
C ALA A 81 16.35 13.68 -2.98
N SER A 82 15.63 14.80 -2.98
CA SER A 82 14.18 14.77 -3.16
C SER A 82 13.84 14.19 -4.53
N TYR A 83 12.86 13.28 -4.55
CA TYR A 83 12.45 12.57 -5.76
C TYR A 83 10.98 12.80 -6.08
N LEU A 84 10.11 12.73 -5.06
CA LEU A 84 8.66 12.75 -5.26
C LEU A 84 7.93 13.30 -4.05
N THR A 85 7.18 14.38 -4.26
CA THR A 85 6.26 14.94 -3.28
C THR A 85 4.82 14.58 -3.63
N LYS A 86 4.02 14.19 -2.64
CA LYS A 86 2.62 13.81 -2.80
C LYS A 86 1.74 14.41 -1.74
N HIS A 87 0.55 14.85 -2.13
CA HIS A 87 -0.53 15.17 -1.21
C HIS A 87 -1.67 14.18 -1.42
N ARG A 88 -2.14 13.54 -0.36
CA ARG A 88 -3.24 12.56 -0.42
C ARG A 88 -4.39 12.97 0.47
N PHE A 89 -5.58 13.02 -0.10
CA PHE A 89 -6.84 13.34 0.57
C PHE A 89 -7.75 12.12 0.45
N ASN A 90 -8.11 11.52 1.58
CA ASN A 90 -8.80 10.23 1.59
C ASN A 90 -10.04 10.26 2.49
N THR A 91 -11.22 10.19 1.88
CA THR A 91 -12.51 10.08 2.55
C THR A 91 -12.92 8.62 2.62
N ILE A 92 -13.33 8.17 3.80
CA ILE A 92 -13.69 6.79 4.09
C ILE A 92 -15.05 6.74 4.75
N ILE A 93 -15.93 5.89 4.23
CA ILE A 93 -17.20 5.51 4.85
C ILE A 93 -17.08 4.04 5.24
N LYS A 94 -17.26 3.74 6.52
CA LYS A 94 -17.42 2.37 7.00
C LYS A 94 -18.83 2.18 7.47
N GLN A 95 -19.46 1.10 7.05
CA GLN A 95 -20.80 0.72 7.45
C GLN A 95 -20.80 -0.73 7.87
N LYS A 96 -21.44 -1.00 9.00
CA LYS A 96 -21.76 -2.34 9.42
C LYS A 96 -23.08 -2.76 8.75
N ILE A 97 -23.04 -3.69 7.78
CA ILE A 97 -24.23 -4.11 7.01
C ILE A 97 -25.04 -5.14 7.80
N TRP A 98 -24.35 -6.08 8.42
CA TRP A 98 -24.90 -7.07 9.37
C TRP A 98 -24.03 -7.07 10.63
N ASP A 99 -24.41 -7.83 11.66
CA ASP A 99 -23.70 -7.85 12.96
C ASP A 99 -22.20 -8.20 12.87
N GLU A 100 -21.73 -8.70 11.73
CA GLU A 100 -20.37 -9.17 11.54
C GLU A 100 -19.68 -8.59 10.29
N ILE A 101 -20.42 -8.11 9.28
CA ILE A 101 -19.82 -7.64 8.01
C ILE A 101 -19.57 -6.13 8.04
N ASP A 102 -18.30 -5.76 7.82
CA ASP A 102 -17.92 -4.38 7.55
C ASP A 102 -17.81 -4.14 6.04
N LEU A 103 -18.57 -3.17 5.52
CA LEU A 103 -18.33 -2.53 4.22
C LEU A 103 -17.51 -1.26 4.45
N ILE A 104 -16.47 -1.09 3.64
CA ILE A 104 -15.61 0.09 3.64
C ILE A 104 -15.55 0.63 2.22
N LEU A 105 -16.05 1.84 2.03
CA LEU A 105 -15.88 2.62 0.82
C LEU A 105 -14.83 3.69 1.08
N SER A 106 -13.89 3.89 0.16
CA SER A 106 -12.93 4.98 0.25
C SER A 106 -12.68 5.61 -1.08
N TYR A 107 -12.58 6.94 -1.08
CA TYR A 107 -12.14 7.73 -2.22
C TYR A 107 -10.88 8.48 -1.83
N GLU A 108 -9.81 8.30 -2.59
CA GLU A 108 -8.54 9.02 -2.40
C GLU A 108 -8.19 9.81 -3.66
N TYR A 109 -8.03 11.13 -3.47
CA TYR A 109 -7.40 12.00 -4.45
C TYR A 109 -5.93 12.20 -4.06
N SER A 110 -5.03 12.11 -5.03
CA SER A 110 -3.61 12.39 -4.79
C SER A 110 -2.98 13.23 -5.88
N THR A 111 -2.20 14.24 -5.51
CA THR A 111 -1.26 14.92 -6.41
C THR A 111 0.13 14.31 -6.26
N GLU A 112 0.89 14.30 -7.35
CA GLU A 112 2.26 13.77 -7.43
C GLU A 112 3.12 14.76 -8.20
N GLU A 113 4.25 15.18 -7.61
CA GLU A 113 5.23 16.10 -8.19
C GLU A 113 6.63 15.45 -8.09
N TYR A 114 7.28 15.26 -9.23
CA TYR A 114 8.57 14.58 -9.38
C TYR A 114 9.66 15.59 -9.71
N ASP A 115 10.63 15.75 -8.80
CA ASP A 115 11.68 16.75 -8.95
C ASP A 115 12.61 16.48 -10.16
N ILE A 116 12.84 15.20 -10.47
CA ILE A 116 13.78 14.76 -11.53
C ILE A 116 13.04 14.45 -12.84
N PHE A 117 11.76 14.09 -12.77
CA PHE A 117 10.98 13.64 -13.93
C PHE A 117 9.61 14.33 -13.99
N PRO A 118 9.57 15.67 -14.19
CA PRO A 118 8.34 16.46 -14.13
C PRO A 118 7.27 16.05 -15.17
N LEU A 119 7.68 15.33 -16.21
CA LEU A 119 6.76 14.71 -17.18
C LEU A 119 5.80 13.69 -16.53
N ASN A 120 6.14 13.16 -15.35
CA ASN A 120 5.31 12.21 -14.60
C ASN A 120 4.42 12.86 -13.55
N ASP A 121 4.53 14.18 -13.37
CA ASP A 121 3.69 14.96 -12.46
C ASP A 121 2.23 14.79 -12.83
N GLY A 122 1.35 14.91 -11.85
CA GLY A 122 -0.07 14.91 -12.12
C GLY A 122 -0.89 14.51 -10.91
N HIS A 123 -1.99 13.83 -11.17
CA HIS A 123 -2.92 13.47 -10.12
C HIS A 123 -3.59 12.13 -10.39
N ARG A 124 -4.20 11.61 -9.34
CA ARG A 124 -4.84 10.30 -9.36
C ARG A 124 -6.08 10.29 -8.50
N ASN A 125 -7.08 9.58 -8.97
CA ASN A 125 -8.32 9.28 -8.27
C ASN A 125 -8.40 7.78 -8.02
N ASN A 126 -8.58 7.39 -6.76
CA ASN A 126 -8.72 5.99 -6.35
C ASN A 126 -10.05 5.79 -5.65
N PHE A 127 -10.91 4.96 -6.21
CA PHE A 127 -12.09 4.46 -5.53
C PHE A 127 -11.86 3.02 -5.09
N THR A 128 -12.09 2.72 -3.82
CA THR A 128 -11.95 1.37 -3.27
C THR A 128 -13.21 0.96 -2.53
N MET A 129 -13.68 -0.24 -2.83
CA MET A 129 -14.70 -0.95 -2.06
C MET A 129 -14.04 -2.16 -1.39
N LYS A 130 -14.22 -2.30 -0.08
CA LYS A 130 -13.70 -3.41 0.71
C LYS A 130 -14.78 -4.02 1.58
N LEU A 131 -14.84 -5.34 1.59
CA LEU A 131 -15.66 -6.13 2.49
C LEU A 131 -14.76 -6.90 3.45
N LYS A 132 -15.18 -6.96 4.72
CA LYS A 132 -14.54 -7.78 5.75
C LYS A 132 -15.59 -8.69 6.37
N TYR A 133 -15.33 -9.98 6.31
CA TYR A 133 -16.22 -11.05 6.74
C TYR A 133 -15.52 -11.93 7.79
N PRO A 134 -15.86 -11.82 9.07
CA PRO A 134 -15.35 -12.72 10.10
C PRO A 134 -16.18 -14.01 10.07
N PHE A 135 -15.66 -15.08 9.46
CA PHE A 135 -16.28 -16.42 9.51
C PHE A 135 -16.40 -16.95 10.94
N SER A 136 -15.46 -16.57 11.81
CA SER A 136 -15.49 -16.87 13.24
C SER A 136 -14.60 -15.88 14.00
N LYS A 137 -14.53 -16.00 15.33
CA LYS A 137 -13.57 -15.24 16.16
C LYS A 137 -12.10 -15.47 15.75
N ARG A 138 -11.80 -16.55 15.03
CA ARG A 138 -10.44 -16.93 14.62
C ARG A 138 -10.16 -16.71 13.14
N ILE A 139 -11.19 -16.69 12.29
CA ILE A 139 -11.02 -16.65 10.83
C ILE A 139 -11.68 -15.39 10.29
N ILE A 140 -10.89 -14.55 9.63
CA ILE A 140 -11.36 -13.33 8.99
C ILE A 140 -10.96 -13.37 7.53
N PHE A 141 -11.94 -13.21 6.66
CA PHE A 141 -11.71 -12.97 5.24
C PHE A 141 -11.96 -11.51 4.92
N SER A 142 -11.20 -10.96 3.98
CA SER A 142 -11.50 -9.66 3.40
C SER A 142 -11.21 -9.67 1.91
N SER A 143 -12.05 -8.96 1.16
CA SER A 143 -11.89 -8.75 -0.26
C SER A 143 -12.04 -7.27 -0.57
N SER A 144 -11.30 -6.76 -1.53
CA SER A 144 -11.44 -5.39 -2.00
C SER A 144 -11.21 -5.25 -3.49
N MET A 145 -11.92 -4.32 -4.10
CA MET A 145 -11.74 -3.87 -5.47
C MET A 145 -11.35 -2.40 -5.44
N THR A 146 -10.31 -2.02 -6.17
CA THR A 146 -9.89 -0.64 -6.38
C THR A 146 -9.91 -0.32 -7.86
N CYS A 147 -10.58 0.76 -8.21
CA CYS A 147 -10.49 1.39 -9.52
C CYS A 147 -9.69 2.68 -9.36
N GLN A 148 -8.74 2.88 -10.25
CA GLN A 148 -7.84 4.02 -10.22
C GLN A 148 -7.73 4.61 -11.62
N ASP A 149 -7.73 5.93 -11.66
CA ASP A 149 -7.46 6.72 -12.85
C ASP A 149 -6.29 7.68 -12.56
N LYS A 150 -5.26 7.68 -13.41
CA LYS A 150 -4.10 8.56 -13.30
C LYS A 150 -4.01 9.45 -14.54
N HIS A 151 -3.91 10.75 -14.29
CA HIS A 151 -3.49 11.73 -15.26
C HIS A 151 -2.11 12.26 -14.90
N ALA A 152 -1.26 12.39 -15.92
CA ALA A 152 0.08 12.92 -15.83
C ALA A 152 0.29 14.05 -16.85
N SER A 153 1.32 14.85 -16.64
CA SER A 153 1.75 15.93 -17.54
C SER A 153 2.08 15.39 -18.92
N HIS A 154 2.71 14.21 -19.00
CA HIS A 154 2.94 13.50 -20.25
C HIS A 154 1.88 12.41 -20.49
N ALA A 155 1.19 12.49 -21.63
CA ALA A 155 0.06 11.62 -21.95
C ALA A 155 0.39 10.12 -21.90
N ALA A 156 1.60 9.72 -22.31
CA ALA A 156 2.03 8.30 -22.23
C ALA A 156 2.06 7.74 -20.79
N SER A 157 2.04 8.60 -19.77
CA SER A 157 2.00 8.21 -18.36
C SER A 157 0.57 8.13 -17.79
N ASN A 158 -0.46 8.42 -18.60
CA ASN A 158 -1.87 8.27 -18.23
C ASN A 158 -2.26 6.79 -18.26
N TYR A 159 -3.02 6.36 -17.24
CA TYR A 159 -3.49 4.98 -17.19
C TYR A 159 -4.70 4.80 -16.29
N CYS A 160 -5.46 3.75 -16.61
CA CYS A 160 -6.45 3.16 -15.73
C CYS A 160 -5.88 1.90 -15.05
N LEU A 161 -6.27 1.67 -13.81
CA LEU A 161 -5.90 0.49 -13.02
C LEU A 161 -7.14 -0.11 -12.36
N ILE A 162 -7.33 -1.41 -12.55
CA ILE A 162 -8.28 -2.21 -11.77
C ILE A 162 -7.47 -3.18 -10.93
N GLN A 163 -7.77 -3.24 -9.65
CA GLN A 163 -7.05 -4.05 -8.68
C GLN A 163 -8.01 -4.79 -7.76
N GLY A 164 -7.85 -6.11 -7.66
CA GLY A 164 -8.50 -6.94 -6.66
C GLY A 164 -7.50 -7.38 -5.58
N GLU A 165 -7.92 -7.39 -4.32
CA GLU A 165 -7.15 -7.97 -3.21
C GLU A 165 -8.06 -8.89 -2.40
N MET A 166 -7.55 -10.07 -2.06
CA MET A 166 -8.14 -10.99 -1.11
C MET A 166 -7.14 -11.25 0.02
N ARG A 167 -7.65 -11.36 1.24
CA ARG A 167 -6.87 -11.69 2.43
C ARG A 167 -7.63 -12.63 3.33
N LEU A 168 -6.96 -13.68 3.77
CA LEU A 168 -7.43 -14.60 4.79
C LEU A 168 -6.52 -14.51 6.00
N THR A 169 -7.09 -14.26 7.18
CA THR A 169 -6.38 -14.24 8.45
C THR A 169 -6.92 -15.33 9.35
N VAL A 170 -6.04 -16.18 9.87
CA VAL A 170 -6.37 -17.28 10.79
C VAL A 170 -5.57 -17.14 12.07
N ASN A 171 -6.25 -16.94 13.19
CA ASN A 171 -5.64 -16.97 14.52
C ASN A 171 -5.68 -18.41 15.05
N THR A 172 -4.51 -19.02 15.19
CA THR A 172 -4.37 -20.40 15.70
C THR A 172 -4.45 -20.44 17.24
N PRO A 173 -4.72 -21.61 17.85
CA PRO A 173 -4.69 -21.77 19.31
C PRO A 173 -3.31 -21.51 19.95
N MET A 174 -2.23 -21.57 19.17
CA MET A 174 -0.86 -21.37 19.66
C MET A 174 -0.43 -19.90 19.63
N ASP A 175 -1.37 -18.95 19.56
CA ASP A 175 -1.13 -17.51 19.38
C ASP A 175 -0.22 -17.20 18.17
N VAL A 176 -0.31 -18.01 17.12
CA VAL A 176 0.28 -17.72 15.80
C VAL A 176 -0.86 -17.25 14.90
N LYS A 177 -0.65 -16.10 14.26
CA LYS A 177 -1.54 -15.58 13.22
C LYS A 177 -0.96 -15.93 11.85
N ILE A 178 -1.76 -16.60 11.03
CA ILE A 178 -1.45 -16.90 9.65
C ILE A 178 -2.19 -15.89 8.78
N GLU A 179 -1.50 -15.20 7.89
CA GLU A 179 -2.12 -14.36 6.87
C GLU A 179 -1.76 -14.86 5.48
N LEU A 180 -2.76 -15.01 4.63
CA LEU A 180 -2.62 -15.25 3.21
C LEU A 180 -3.16 -14.03 2.46
N THR A 181 -2.43 -13.57 1.46
CA THR A 181 -2.80 -12.41 0.65
C THR A 181 -2.64 -12.75 -0.82
N SER A 182 -3.58 -12.30 -1.63
CA SER A 182 -3.47 -12.35 -3.08
C SER A 182 -3.98 -11.03 -3.63
N LYS A 183 -3.19 -10.41 -4.49
CA LYS A 183 -3.48 -9.11 -5.07
C LYS A 183 -3.22 -9.16 -6.56
N HIS A 184 -4.27 -9.00 -7.33
CA HIS A 184 -4.23 -8.97 -8.78
C HIS A 184 -4.46 -7.54 -9.26
N HIS A 185 -3.68 -7.08 -10.23
CA HIS A 185 -3.95 -5.82 -10.90
C HIS A 185 -3.80 -5.91 -12.41
N ARG A 186 -4.61 -5.11 -13.09
CA ARG A 186 -4.52 -4.85 -14.51
C ARG A 186 -4.39 -3.35 -14.71
N LYS A 187 -3.25 -2.93 -15.25
CA LYS A 187 -2.94 -1.54 -15.59
C LYS A 187 -2.99 -1.40 -17.11
N THR A 188 -3.67 -0.39 -17.61
CA THR A 188 -3.80 -0.14 -19.06
C THR A 188 -3.51 1.32 -19.31
N TYR A 189 -2.49 1.59 -20.11
CA TYR A 189 -2.08 2.95 -20.46
C TYR A 189 -2.90 3.44 -21.64
N ASP A 190 -3.28 4.72 -21.59
CA ASP A 190 -4.23 5.28 -22.56
C ASP A 190 -3.57 5.57 -23.90
N PHE A 191 -2.27 5.86 -23.88
CA PHE A 191 -1.47 6.26 -25.04
C PHE A 191 -0.28 5.32 -25.25
N SER A 192 0.22 5.30 -26.48
CA SER A 192 1.42 4.52 -26.80
C SER A 192 2.63 5.15 -26.15
N ASP A 193 3.50 4.30 -25.62
CA ASP A 193 4.80 4.75 -25.14
C ASP A 193 5.66 5.20 -26.35
N PRO A 194 6.25 6.40 -26.33
CA PRO A 194 7.04 6.91 -27.46
C PRO A 194 8.30 6.07 -27.73
N VAL A 195 8.83 5.36 -26.72
CA VAL A 195 10.02 4.51 -26.86
C VAL A 195 9.68 3.16 -27.47
N TYR A 196 8.56 2.56 -27.06
CA TYR A 196 8.17 1.21 -27.49
C TYR A 196 7.17 1.19 -28.65
N GLY A 197 6.56 2.33 -28.98
CA GLY A 197 5.58 2.46 -30.06
C GLY A 197 4.24 1.76 -29.82
N ALA A 198 4.00 1.25 -28.60
CA ALA A 198 2.83 0.44 -28.27
C ALA A 198 2.13 0.94 -27.00
N LYS A 199 0.80 0.77 -26.93
CA LYS A 199 0.04 0.97 -25.69
C LYS A 199 0.37 -0.14 -24.71
N ARG A 200 0.91 0.20 -23.56
CA ARG A 200 1.33 -0.77 -22.55
C ARG A 200 0.14 -1.30 -21.76
N ILE A 201 0.17 -2.59 -21.44
CA ILE A 201 -0.76 -3.27 -20.56
C ILE A 201 0.05 -4.14 -19.61
N ASP A 202 -0.09 -3.91 -18.30
CA ASP A 202 0.52 -4.75 -17.27
C ASP A 202 -0.55 -5.55 -16.55
N LYS A 203 -0.33 -6.86 -16.39
CA LYS A 203 -1.08 -7.73 -15.49
C LYS A 203 -0.13 -8.26 -14.44
N ARG A 204 -0.41 -7.99 -13.17
CA ARG A 204 0.44 -8.52 -12.10
C ARG A 204 -0.32 -9.16 -10.98
N LEU A 205 0.28 -10.23 -10.49
CA LEU A 205 -0.19 -11.04 -9.39
C LEU A 205 0.88 -11.01 -8.28
N ASN A 206 0.45 -10.57 -7.10
CA ASN A 206 1.24 -10.60 -5.89
C ASN A 206 0.54 -11.51 -4.89
N THR A 207 1.12 -12.67 -4.63
CA THR A 207 0.61 -13.61 -3.62
C THR A 207 1.61 -13.67 -2.49
N GLY A 208 1.14 -13.70 -1.24
CA GLY A 208 2.04 -13.79 -0.10
C GLY A 208 1.42 -14.53 1.06
N PHE A 209 2.28 -15.07 1.90
CA PHE A 209 1.91 -15.68 3.18
C PHE A 209 2.79 -15.10 4.29
N SER A 210 2.24 -15.03 5.50
CA SER A 210 3.01 -14.66 6.69
C SER A 210 2.53 -15.40 7.92
N LEU A 211 3.49 -15.83 8.75
CA LEU A 211 3.32 -16.39 10.07
C LEU A 211 3.78 -15.35 11.09
N ILE A 212 2.85 -14.84 11.89
CA ILE A 212 3.10 -13.78 12.87
C ILE A 212 2.93 -14.37 14.26
N LYS A 213 3.98 -14.28 15.08
CA LYS A 213 3.97 -14.70 16.48
C LYS A 213 4.21 -13.49 17.38
N GLN A 214 3.28 -13.26 18.32
CA GLN A 214 3.50 -12.31 19.40
C GLN A 214 4.48 -12.94 20.40
N ILE A 215 5.58 -12.26 20.69
CA ILE A 215 6.58 -12.72 21.67
C ILE A 215 6.22 -12.19 23.06
N ASN A 216 5.89 -10.90 23.15
CA ASN A 216 5.39 -10.25 24.36
C ASN A 216 4.47 -9.09 23.96
N ARG A 217 3.97 -8.27 24.90
CA ARG A 217 3.03 -7.17 24.58
C ARG A 217 3.55 -6.16 23.56
N ASN A 218 4.87 -5.99 23.46
CA ASN A 218 5.50 -4.93 22.68
C ASN A 218 6.21 -5.44 21.43
N VAL A 219 6.45 -6.75 21.33
CA VAL A 219 7.27 -7.36 20.27
C VAL A 219 6.52 -8.49 19.58
N SER A 220 6.45 -8.42 18.25
CA SER A 220 6.01 -9.52 17.40
C SER A 220 7.01 -9.78 16.28
N VAL A 221 7.16 -11.04 15.91
CA VAL A 221 8.00 -11.48 14.79
C VAL A 221 7.10 -12.07 13.71
N SER A 222 7.42 -11.77 12.46
CA SER A 222 6.76 -12.30 11.27
C SER A 222 7.78 -12.95 10.35
N LEU A 223 7.44 -14.14 9.85
CA LEU A 223 8.14 -14.82 8.78
C LEU A 223 7.19 -14.97 7.61
N GLY A 224 7.62 -14.66 6.39
CA GLY A 224 6.74 -14.75 5.24
C GLY A 224 7.48 -14.82 3.91
N GLY A 225 6.69 -15.07 2.86
CA GLY A 225 7.15 -15.08 1.50
C GLY A 225 6.17 -14.35 0.59
N ILE A 226 6.69 -13.68 -0.43
CA ILE A 226 5.92 -12.97 -1.45
C ILE A 226 6.37 -13.45 -2.83
N PHE A 227 5.41 -13.86 -3.65
CA PHE A 227 5.58 -14.24 -5.03
C PHE A 227 5.00 -13.13 -5.90
N LEU A 228 5.83 -12.58 -6.78
CA LEU A 228 5.48 -11.50 -7.70
C LEU A 228 5.58 -12.02 -9.13
N TYR A 229 4.53 -11.78 -9.90
CA TYR A 229 4.50 -12.08 -11.33
C TYR A 229 3.95 -10.87 -12.07
N ASN A 230 4.62 -10.45 -13.14
CA ASN A 230 4.14 -9.41 -14.05
C ASN A 230 4.24 -9.89 -15.49
N ASP A 231 3.11 -9.89 -16.16
CA ASP A 231 2.91 -10.13 -17.60
C ASP A 231 2.54 -8.80 -18.26
N SER A 232 3.44 -8.31 -19.10
CA SER A 232 3.37 -7.05 -19.83
C SER A 232 3.53 -7.34 -21.33
N ASN A 233 2.79 -6.61 -22.15
CA ASN A 233 2.99 -6.69 -23.60
C ASN A 233 4.29 -6.02 -24.09
N VAL A 234 5.05 -5.40 -23.18
CA VAL A 234 6.39 -4.87 -23.42
C VAL A 234 7.37 -5.63 -22.53
N ASN A 235 8.21 -6.47 -23.16
CA ASN A 235 9.05 -7.49 -22.51
C ASN A 235 9.95 -6.98 -21.38
N VAL A 236 10.43 -5.74 -21.45
CA VAL A 236 11.31 -5.16 -20.42
C VAL A 236 10.61 -5.07 -19.05
N PHE A 237 9.28 -5.05 -19.03
CA PHE A 237 8.51 -4.99 -17.79
C PHE A 237 8.08 -6.37 -17.29
N ASP A 238 8.40 -7.46 -18.00
CA ASP A 238 8.09 -8.82 -17.55
C ASP A 238 9.04 -9.26 -16.45
N TYR A 239 8.49 -9.86 -15.39
CA TYR A 239 9.30 -10.46 -14.36
C TYR A 239 8.55 -11.49 -13.52
N HIS A 240 9.33 -12.42 -12.97
CA HIS A 240 8.93 -13.27 -11.87
C HIS A 240 9.93 -13.10 -10.72
N ARG A 241 9.45 -12.89 -9.50
CA ARG A 241 10.30 -12.71 -8.32
C ARG A 241 9.72 -13.42 -7.12
N GLN A 242 10.62 -13.92 -6.27
CA GLN A 242 10.29 -14.53 -5.00
C GLN A 242 11.07 -13.79 -3.91
N ILE A 243 10.37 -13.36 -2.86
CA ILE A 243 10.97 -12.56 -1.79
C ILE A 243 10.63 -13.23 -0.47
N SER A 244 11.65 -13.59 0.28
CA SER A 244 11.51 -14.04 1.67
C SER A 244 11.68 -12.85 2.60
N LEU A 245 10.81 -12.76 3.61
CA LEU A 245 10.78 -11.63 4.53
C LEU A 245 10.80 -12.10 5.97
N VAL A 246 11.70 -11.51 6.75
CA VAL A 246 11.68 -11.55 8.22
C VAL A 246 11.38 -10.14 8.70
N THR A 247 10.37 -9.98 9.53
CA THR A 247 9.98 -8.67 10.08
C THR A 247 9.85 -8.75 11.58
N MET A 248 10.41 -7.77 12.26
CA MET A 248 10.21 -7.56 13.69
C MET A 248 9.47 -6.25 13.88
N HIS A 249 8.39 -6.28 14.67
CA HIS A 249 7.59 -5.11 14.97
C HIS A 249 7.66 -4.82 16.47
N PHE A 250 7.94 -3.55 16.78
CA PHE A 250 8.02 -3.01 18.13
C PHE A 250 6.91 -1.97 18.31
N SER A 251 6.12 -2.09 19.39
CA SER A 251 5.22 -1.03 19.85
C SER A 251 5.74 -0.44 21.14
N LEU A 252 5.93 0.88 21.13
CA LEU A 252 6.35 1.70 22.28
C LEU A 252 5.15 2.45 22.86
#